data_AF-A0AAN7CQU8-F1
#
_entry.id   AF-A0AAN7CQU8-F1
#
_cell.length_a   1.000
_cell.length_b   1.000
_cell.length_c   1.000
_cell.angle_alpha   90.00
_cell.angle_beta   90.00
_cell.angle_gamma   90.00
#
_symmetry.space_group_name_H-M   'P 1'
#
loop_
_entity.id
_entity.type
_entity.pdbx_description
1 polymer ?
#
loop_
_entity_poly.entity_id
_entity_poly.type
_entity_poly.pdbx_seq_one_letter_code
_entity_poly.pdbx_strand_id
1 'polypeptide(L)'
;MLVADAGAKTDSRALEVAESIVAPIRLLPQAYLKECHIRLAKTADGQLQQLARDTVSHACGFPTPPIPLPSNVTTTLTSLPRELRFRILAYTDLVTPSRQVTWSRHDRAYGRHIAQFFYCWEDTSLDENSPNMGCFCRCHHAGFSRTCRSWIPPGPSLFLICRVFYEDAQFIFFSRNRFIVLDYNDYHGSGPVPSSCAKSYLRPHSATFPLRHVRFFELVFPPYRPSSWPEPQHAAMQDWEATIDWLRSMIKPHALMLHFAVADLDEVSPDQYYRPVSNEGARETVMAYVRLLRPLSRLDDDGLAWFYAYLPHPVCRTEHFKASKIRYCDWVLDAEIALKKRAECCVLGSRYDNLCSNGKEEPDLGDWYNNH
;
A
#
# COMPACT_ATOMS: atom_id res chain seq x y z
N MET A 1 -20.87 -23.91 -2.77
CA MET A 1 -19.46 -23.55 -3.04
C MET A 1 -18.83 -24.65 -3.88
N LEU A 2 -18.18 -24.31 -4.99
CA LEU A 2 -17.48 -25.28 -5.86
C LEU A 2 -16.01 -24.87 -5.92
N VAL A 3 -15.14 -25.68 -5.31
CA VAL A 3 -13.69 -25.55 -5.41
C VAL A 3 -13.20 -26.68 -6.30
N ALA A 4 -12.73 -26.34 -7.50
CA ALA A 4 -12.08 -27.31 -8.38
C ALA A 4 -10.67 -26.83 -8.63
N ASP A 5 -9.68 -27.57 -8.15
CA ASP A 5 -8.27 -27.22 -8.35
C ASP A 5 -7.74 -27.98 -9.57
N ALA A 6 -7.80 -27.35 -10.75
CA ALA A 6 -7.08 -27.83 -11.91
C ALA A 6 -5.63 -27.35 -11.76
N GLY A 7 -4.78 -28.14 -11.10
CA GLY A 7 -3.39 -27.80 -10.77
C GLY A 7 -2.41 -27.64 -11.96
N ALA A 8 -2.84 -27.10 -13.10
CA ALA A 8 -2.06 -27.05 -14.34
C ALA A 8 -1.68 -25.62 -14.76
N LYS A 9 -0.46 -25.47 -15.30
CA LYS A 9 -0.02 -24.30 -16.07
C LYS A 9 -0.96 -24.10 -17.28
N THR A 10 -1.06 -22.86 -17.78
CA THR A 10 -1.76 -22.45 -19.02
C THR A 10 -1.59 -23.46 -20.14
N ASP A 11 -2.52 -24.41 -20.21
CA ASP A 11 -2.63 -25.48 -21.20
C ASP A 11 -4.07 -25.39 -21.72
N SER A 12 -4.29 -25.53 -23.02
CA SER A 12 -5.65 -25.54 -23.60
C SER A 12 -6.54 -26.55 -22.90
N ARG A 13 -5.95 -27.66 -22.44
CA ARG A 13 -6.60 -28.68 -21.63
C ARG A 13 -7.13 -28.15 -20.29
N ALA A 14 -6.45 -27.20 -19.64
CA ALA A 14 -6.89 -26.62 -18.38
C ALA A 14 -8.17 -25.81 -18.55
N LEU A 15 -8.30 -25.08 -19.68
CA LEU A 15 -9.51 -24.34 -20.02
C LEU A 15 -10.69 -25.29 -20.31
N GLU A 16 -10.48 -26.35 -21.10
CA GLU A 16 -11.51 -27.35 -21.40
C GLU A 16 -12.03 -28.06 -20.13
N VAL A 17 -11.11 -28.41 -19.22
CA VAL A 17 -11.46 -28.99 -17.91
C VAL A 17 -12.24 -27.99 -17.06
N ALA A 18 -11.81 -26.74 -17.01
CA ALA A 18 -12.51 -25.69 -16.28
C ALA A 18 -13.91 -25.41 -16.84
N GLU A 19 -14.07 -25.40 -18.17
CA GLU A 19 -15.36 -25.30 -18.85
C GLU A 19 -16.28 -26.46 -18.46
N SER A 20 -15.76 -27.67 -18.47
CA SER A 20 -16.49 -28.88 -18.05
C SER A 20 -16.94 -28.80 -16.58
N ILE A 21 -16.10 -28.22 -15.70
CA ILE A 21 -16.42 -28.01 -14.28
C ILE A 21 -17.54 -26.98 -14.11
N VAL A 22 -17.52 -25.88 -14.85
CA VAL A 22 -18.53 -24.81 -14.70
C VAL A 22 -19.81 -25.07 -15.49
N ALA A 23 -19.80 -26.00 -16.45
CA ALA A 23 -20.94 -26.30 -17.30
C ALA A 23 -22.23 -26.62 -16.51
N PRO A 24 -22.23 -27.47 -15.46
CA PRO A 24 -23.44 -27.72 -14.67
C PRO A 24 -24.00 -26.47 -13.97
N ILE A 25 -23.13 -25.55 -13.54
CA ILE A 25 -23.56 -24.30 -12.90
C ILE A 25 -24.28 -23.39 -13.90
N ARG A 26 -23.84 -23.39 -15.17
CA ARG A 26 -24.46 -22.63 -16.26
C ARG A 26 -25.80 -23.19 -16.73
N LEU A 27 -26.13 -24.43 -16.35
CA LEU A 27 -27.46 -25.01 -16.60
C LEU A 27 -28.50 -24.58 -15.55
N LEU A 28 -28.06 -23.99 -14.43
CA LEU A 28 -28.98 -23.45 -13.43
C LEU A 28 -29.70 -22.22 -14.01
N PRO A 29 -30.97 -21.95 -13.62
CA PRO A 29 -31.63 -20.72 -13.98
C PRO A 29 -30.82 -19.49 -13.59
N GLN A 30 -30.92 -18.43 -14.39
CA GLN A 30 -30.29 -17.15 -14.06
C GLN A 30 -30.82 -16.64 -12.71
N ALA A 31 -29.92 -16.12 -11.86
CA ALA A 31 -30.24 -15.67 -10.49
C ALA A 31 -30.70 -16.78 -9.51
N TYR A 32 -30.47 -18.05 -9.84
CA TYR A 32 -30.80 -19.16 -8.94
C TYR A 32 -29.95 -19.17 -7.66
N LEU A 33 -28.68 -18.75 -7.75
CA LEU A 33 -27.78 -18.68 -6.59
C LEU A 33 -27.74 -17.27 -6.01
N LYS A 34 -27.96 -17.13 -4.70
CA LYS A 34 -27.76 -15.87 -3.98
C LYS A 34 -26.28 -15.44 -4.02
N GLU A 35 -25.40 -16.41 -3.82
CA GLU A 35 -23.94 -16.24 -3.78
C GLU A 35 -23.26 -17.40 -4.50
N CYS A 36 -22.24 -17.08 -5.30
CA CYS A 36 -21.44 -18.05 -6.03
C CYS A 36 -19.99 -17.59 -6.04
N HIS A 37 -19.09 -18.51 -5.67
CA HIS A 37 -17.65 -18.32 -5.67
C HIS A 37 -17.04 -19.48 -6.43
N ILE A 38 -16.17 -19.16 -7.39
CA ILE A 38 -15.53 -20.15 -8.24
C ILE A 38 -14.03 -19.91 -8.20
N ARG A 39 -13.26 -20.96 -7.89
CA ARG A 39 -11.81 -21.02 -8.06
C ARG A 39 -11.50 -22.23 -8.92
N LEU A 40 -10.88 -21.99 -10.07
CA LEU A 40 -10.55 -23.00 -11.08
C LEU A 40 -9.08 -23.44 -11.02
N ALA A 41 -8.19 -22.57 -10.51
CA ALA A 41 -6.79 -22.92 -10.27
C ALA A 41 -6.18 -22.09 -9.14
N LYS A 42 -5.16 -22.65 -8.49
CA LYS A 42 -4.38 -22.00 -7.43
C LYS A 42 -3.59 -20.77 -7.90
N THR A 43 -3.22 -20.69 -9.17
CA THR A 43 -2.48 -19.55 -9.74
C THR A 43 -3.38 -18.68 -10.60
N ALA A 44 -3.09 -17.38 -10.69
CA ALA A 44 -3.82 -16.45 -11.55
C ALA A 44 -3.69 -16.81 -13.03
N ASP A 45 -4.82 -16.81 -13.75
CA ASP A 45 -4.91 -17.02 -15.19
C ASP A 45 -6.06 -16.16 -15.74
N GLY A 46 -5.78 -15.35 -16.76
CA GLY A 46 -6.75 -14.37 -17.26
C GLY A 46 -7.99 -14.99 -17.92
N GLN A 47 -7.83 -16.10 -18.65
CA GLN A 47 -8.94 -16.77 -19.35
C GLN A 47 -9.83 -17.50 -18.34
N LEU A 48 -9.23 -18.25 -17.41
CA LEU A 48 -9.95 -18.93 -16.35
C LEU A 48 -10.63 -17.94 -15.39
N GLN A 49 -10.02 -16.81 -15.07
CA GLN A 49 -10.67 -15.75 -14.28
C GLN A 49 -11.90 -15.18 -14.97
N GLN A 50 -11.83 -14.98 -16.29
CA GLN A 50 -12.97 -14.51 -17.07
C GLN A 50 -14.07 -15.58 -17.09
N LEU A 51 -13.73 -16.85 -17.30
CA LEU A 51 -14.67 -17.97 -17.24
C LEU A 51 -15.37 -18.07 -15.88
N ALA A 52 -14.62 -17.95 -14.78
CA ALA A 52 -15.15 -17.93 -13.42
C ALA A 52 -16.09 -16.73 -13.21
N ARG A 53 -15.70 -15.52 -13.65
CA ARG A 53 -16.50 -14.29 -13.56
C ARG A 53 -17.83 -14.43 -14.29
N ASP A 54 -17.79 -14.90 -15.53
CA ASP A 54 -18.99 -15.02 -16.37
C ASP A 54 -19.95 -16.05 -15.79
N THR A 55 -19.42 -17.16 -15.29
CA THR A 55 -20.22 -18.20 -14.65
C THR A 55 -20.87 -17.71 -13.36
N VAL A 56 -20.12 -17.03 -12.48
CA VAL A 56 -20.68 -16.44 -11.24
C VAL A 56 -21.74 -15.39 -11.56
N SER A 57 -21.48 -14.53 -12.57
CA SER A 57 -22.41 -13.48 -12.98
C SER A 57 -23.72 -14.07 -13.49
N HIS A 58 -23.64 -15.11 -14.34
CA HIS A 58 -24.80 -15.83 -14.83
C HIS A 58 -25.59 -16.48 -13.70
N ALA A 59 -24.94 -17.29 -12.86
CA ALA A 59 -25.58 -18.06 -11.80
C ALA A 59 -26.28 -17.17 -10.75
N CYS A 60 -25.75 -15.97 -10.52
CA CYS A 60 -26.32 -15.02 -9.57
C CYS A 60 -27.20 -13.94 -10.24
N GLY A 61 -27.40 -14.03 -11.56
CA GLY A 61 -28.28 -13.15 -12.33
C GLY A 61 -27.83 -11.69 -12.40
N PHE A 62 -26.51 -11.45 -12.34
CA PHE A 62 -25.98 -10.14 -12.66
C PHE A 62 -26.04 -9.91 -14.17
N PRO A 63 -26.39 -8.69 -14.61
CA PRO A 63 -26.31 -8.34 -16.01
C PRO A 63 -24.86 -8.55 -16.45
N THR A 64 -24.63 -9.49 -17.37
CA THR A 64 -23.45 -9.41 -18.22
C THR A 64 -23.52 -8.07 -18.97
N PRO A 65 -22.39 -7.36 -19.16
CA PRO A 65 -22.39 -6.04 -19.77
C PRO A 65 -23.23 -6.07 -21.07
N PRO A 66 -24.17 -5.12 -21.25
CA PRO A 66 -25.10 -5.17 -22.36
C PRO A 66 -24.36 -5.25 -23.70
N ILE A 67 -24.98 -6.01 -24.62
CA ILE A 67 -24.71 -6.05 -26.05
C ILE A 67 -24.38 -4.64 -26.58
N PRO A 68 -23.42 -4.50 -27.52
CA PRO A 68 -22.92 -3.20 -28.01
C PRO A 68 -24.04 -2.19 -28.21
N LEU A 69 -23.91 -1.03 -27.55
CA LEU A 69 -24.84 0.07 -27.75
C LEU A 69 -24.93 0.42 -29.24
N PRO A 70 -26.12 0.83 -29.73
CA PRO A 70 -26.27 1.30 -31.09
C PRO A 70 -25.27 2.43 -31.37
N SER A 71 -24.55 2.32 -32.49
CA SER A 71 -23.42 3.13 -32.93
C SER A 71 -23.66 4.64 -33.06
N ASN A 72 -24.84 5.13 -32.69
CA ASN A 72 -25.37 6.44 -33.07
C ASN A 72 -25.39 7.47 -31.92
N VAL A 73 -24.96 7.10 -30.70
CA VAL A 73 -24.85 8.06 -29.58
C VAL A 73 -23.38 8.40 -29.35
N THR A 74 -22.85 9.35 -30.12
CA THR A 74 -21.51 9.92 -29.95
C THR A 74 -21.48 10.99 -28.85
N THR A 75 -22.00 10.69 -27.66
CA THR A 75 -21.56 11.44 -26.48
C THR A 75 -20.19 10.94 -26.09
N THR A 76 -19.14 11.64 -26.55
CA THR A 76 -17.77 11.32 -26.16
C THR A 76 -17.59 11.66 -24.68
N LEU A 77 -17.06 10.73 -23.89
CA LEU A 77 -16.80 10.94 -22.46
C LEU A 77 -15.96 12.22 -22.18
N THR A 78 -15.16 12.65 -23.15
CA THR A 78 -14.34 13.88 -23.09
C THR A 78 -15.15 15.17 -23.18
N SER A 79 -16.36 15.15 -23.77
CA SER A 79 -17.26 16.30 -23.86
C SER A 79 -17.94 16.64 -22.53
N LEU A 80 -17.95 15.70 -21.58
CA LEU A 80 -18.51 15.92 -20.25
C LEU A 80 -17.67 16.94 -19.46
N PRO A 81 -18.31 17.81 -18.65
CA PRO A 81 -17.63 18.62 -17.65
C PRO A 81 -16.70 17.78 -16.78
N ARG A 82 -15.58 18.38 -16.36
CA ARG A 82 -14.50 17.67 -15.64
C ARG A 82 -15.01 17.00 -14.37
N GLU A 83 -15.93 17.63 -13.67
CA GLU A 83 -16.54 17.14 -12.44
C GLU A 83 -17.30 15.83 -12.67
N LEU A 84 -18.01 15.72 -13.80
CA LEU A 84 -18.71 14.48 -14.17
C LEU A 84 -17.71 13.40 -14.58
N ARG A 85 -16.65 13.74 -15.32
CA ARG A 85 -15.58 12.78 -15.62
C ARG A 85 -14.92 12.26 -14.35
N PHE A 86 -14.68 13.12 -13.37
CA PHE A 86 -14.15 12.72 -12.08
C PHE A 86 -15.09 11.82 -11.30
N ARG A 87 -16.40 12.11 -11.31
CA ARG A 87 -17.40 11.22 -10.68
C ARG A 87 -17.41 9.85 -11.36
N ILE A 88 -17.40 9.80 -12.69
CA ILE A 88 -17.34 8.54 -13.45
C ILE A 88 -16.07 7.76 -13.09
N LEU A 89 -14.91 8.41 -13.11
CA LEU A 89 -13.63 7.80 -12.75
C LEU A 89 -13.57 7.38 -11.27
N ALA A 90 -14.33 8.01 -10.37
CA ALA A 90 -14.43 7.57 -8.97
C ALA A 90 -15.18 6.24 -8.80
N TYR A 91 -15.96 5.82 -9.80
CA TYR A 91 -16.55 4.46 -9.86
C TYR A 91 -15.62 3.43 -10.50
N THR A 92 -14.36 3.79 -10.72
CA THR A 92 -13.32 2.85 -11.17
C THR A 92 -12.41 2.48 -10.00
N ASP A 93 -11.58 1.45 -10.20
CA ASP A 93 -10.58 1.02 -9.22
C ASP A 93 -9.40 2.03 -9.06
N LEU A 94 -9.51 3.29 -9.51
CA LEU A 94 -8.48 4.33 -9.31
C LEU A 94 -8.29 4.75 -7.86
N VAL A 95 -9.25 4.49 -6.98
CA VAL A 95 -9.09 4.70 -5.54
C VAL A 95 -9.18 3.35 -4.87
N THR A 96 -8.16 2.96 -4.12
CA THR A 96 -8.16 1.67 -3.45
C THR A 96 -9.22 1.68 -2.33
N PRO A 97 -9.78 0.52 -1.94
CA PRO A 97 -10.79 0.46 -0.89
C PRO A 97 -10.33 1.08 0.45
N SER A 98 -9.07 0.87 0.85
CA SER A 98 -8.47 1.49 2.04
C SER A 98 -7.87 2.88 1.75
N ARG A 99 -7.95 3.36 0.50
CA ARG A 99 -7.27 4.57 -0.01
C ARG A 99 -5.76 4.56 0.22
N GLN A 100 -5.16 3.38 0.33
CA GLN A 100 -3.73 3.22 0.48
C GLN A 100 -3.14 2.45 -0.70
N VAL A 101 -1.99 2.88 -1.15
CA VAL A 101 -1.22 2.28 -2.24
C VAL A 101 0.20 2.10 -1.72
N THR A 102 0.58 0.84 -1.50
CA THR A 102 1.90 0.52 -0.98
C THR A 102 2.85 0.16 -2.11
N TRP A 103 4.06 0.71 -2.04
CA TRP A 103 5.17 0.35 -2.89
C TRP A 103 6.29 -0.24 -2.06
N SER A 104 6.82 -1.36 -2.51
CA SER A 104 7.98 -2.02 -1.92
C SER A 104 9.06 -2.17 -2.97
N ARG A 105 10.33 -2.14 -2.55
CA ARG A 105 11.44 -2.42 -3.47
C ARG A 105 11.42 -3.86 -3.96
N HIS A 106 10.99 -4.80 -3.11
CA HIS A 106 10.92 -6.22 -3.44
C HIS A 106 10.06 -6.44 -4.70
N ASP A 107 8.88 -5.83 -4.73
CA ASP A 107 7.94 -6.00 -5.84
C ASP A 107 8.35 -5.21 -7.10
N ARG A 108 9.25 -4.22 -6.95
CA ARG A 108 9.60 -3.20 -7.98
C ARG A 108 8.38 -2.56 -8.65
N ALA A 109 7.24 -2.62 -7.97
CA ALA A 109 5.93 -2.24 -8.45
C ALA A 109 5.10 -1.81 -7.25
N TYR A 110 3.93 -1.22 -7.51
CA TYR A 110 2.91 -1.10 -6.49
C TYR A 110 2.56 -2.51 -6.02
N GLY A 111 3.02 -2.83 -4.83
CA GLY A 111 3.05 -4.20 -4.32
C GLY A 111 1.63 -4.74 -4.23
N ARG A 112 1.44 -5.98 -4.68
CA ARG A 112 0.24 -6.77 -4.35
C ARG A 112 0.19 -7.13 -2.87
N HIS A 113 1.31 -6.93 -2.18
CA HIS A 113 1.58 -7.48 -0.87
C HIS A 113 1.03 -6.67 0.30
N ILE A 114 0.40 -5.50 0.17
CA ILE A 114 -0.20 -4.84 1.36
C ILE A 114 -1.50 -4.12 1.02
N ALA A 115 -2.25 -4.63 0.05
CA ALA A 115 -3.68 -4.48 0.20
C ALA A 115 -4.05 -5.43 1.36
N GLN A 116 -4.73 -4.94 2.40
CA GLN A 116 -5.27 -5.66 3.57
C GLN A 116 -6.08 -6.95 3.29
N PHE A 117 -6.04 -7.46 2.07
CA PHE A 117 -6.69 -8.67 1.63
C PHE A 117 -5.71 -9.84 1.46
N PHE A 118 -4.58 -9.85 2.17
CA PHE A 118 -3.98 -11.16 2.50
C PHE A 118 -5.05 -12.06 3.10
N TYR A 119 -5.90 -11.47 3.91
CA TYR A 119 -7.02 -12.13 4.54
C TYR A 119 -8.28 -12.19 3.69
N CYS A 120 -8.18 -12.20 2.35
CA CYS A 120 -9.31 -12.62 1.52
C CYS A 120 -9.82 -14.04 1.86
N TRP A 121 -8.99 -14.83 2.56
CA TRP A 121 -9.35 -16.12 3.12
C TRP A 121 -9.76 -16.08 4.60
N GLU A 122 -9.39 -15.06 5.39
CA GLU A 122 -9.91 -14.93 6.75
C GLU A 122 -11.24 -14.20 6.65
N ASP A 123 -12.25 -14.97 6.29
CA ASP A 123 -13.60 -14.56 6.58
C ASP A 123 -13.69 -14.35 8.10
N THR A 124 -14.09 -13.15 8.50
CA THR A 124 -14.26 -12.71 9.89
C THR A 124 -15.33 -13.49 10.66
N SER A 125 -15.80 -14.64 10.16
CA SER A 125 -16.49 -15.58 11.01
C SER A 125 -15.47 -16.13 12.00
N LEU A 126 -15.41 -15.51 13.18
CA LEU A 126 -14.75 -15.99 14.40
C LEU A 126 -15.21 -17.40 14.83
N ASP A 127 -16.01 -18.08 14.01
CA ASP A 127 -16.32 -19.49 14.18
C ASP A 127 -15.13 -20.31 13.72
N GLU A 128 -14.27 -20.67 14.69
CA GLU A 128 -13.14 -21.60 14.55
C GLU A 128 -13.55 -22.93 13.89
N ASN A 129 -14.85 -23.25 13.83
CA ASN A 129 -15.38 -24.46 13.20
C ASN A 129 -15.74 -24.29 11.72
N SER A 130 -15.67 -23.07 11.17
CA SER A 130 -15.93 -22.87 9.75
C SER A 130 -14.77 -23.47 8.92
N PRO A 131 -15.03 -24.38 7.98
CA PRO A 131 -13.96 -24.94 7.15
C PRO A 131 -13.32 -23.82 6.35
N ASN A 132 -12.00 -23.63 6.48
CA ASN A 132 -11.25 -22.63 5.73
C ASN A 132 -11.49 -22.85 4.22
N MET A 133 -12.34 -22.00 3.64
CA MET A 133 -12.78 -22.11 2.25
C MET A 133 -11.66 -21.74 1.26
N GLY A 134 -10.53 -21.25 1.78
CA GLY A 134 -9.44 -20.68 1.01
C GLY A 134 -9.87 -19.38 0.34
N CYS A 135 -8.91 -18.74 -0.36
CA CYS A 135 -9.19 -17.49 -1.03
C CYS A 135 -9.69 -17.70 -2.48
N PHE A 136 -10.69 -16.89 -2.89
CA PHE A 136 -11.25 -16.83 -4.25
C PHE A 136 -10.82 -15.56 -5.01
N CYS A 137 -9.70 -14.96 -4.58
CA CYS A 137 -9.21 -13.70 -5.10
C CYS A 137 -8.62 -13.83 -6.50
N ARG A 138 -9.10 -12.97 -7.41
CA ARG A 138 -8.58 -12.82 -8.77
C ARG A 138 -7.13 -12.30 -8.82
N CYS A 139 -6.57 -11.77 -7.73
CA CYS A 139 -5.16 -11.37 -7.69
C CYS A 139 -4.25 -12.61 -7.68
N HIS A 140 -4.60 -13.63 -6.89
CA HIS A 140 -3.71 -14.78 -6.65
C HIS A 140 -4.14 -16.05 -7.37
N HIS A 141 -5.43 -16.17 -7.69
CA HIS A 141 -6.04 -17.40 -8.18
C HIS A 141 -6.76 -17.18 -9.51
N ALA A 142 -6.94 -18.26 -10.25
CA ALA A 142 -7.85 -18.32 -11.37
C ALA A 142 -9.29 -18.46 -10.84
N GLY A 143 -9.76 -17.42 -10.16
CA GLY A 143 -11.05 -17.45 -9.49
C GLY A 143 -11.75 -16.10 -9.52
N PHE A 144 -13.03 -16.14 -9.16
CA PHE A 144 -13.87 -14.97 -9.02
C PHE A 144 -14.84 -15.14 -7.85
N SER A 145 -14.95 -14.08 -7.07
CA SER A 145 -15.93 -13.92 -6.01
C SER A 145 -16.37 -12.46 -5.97
N ARG A 146 -17.67 -12.22 -5.76
CA ARG A 146 -18.20 -10.86 -5.57
C ARG A 146 -17.93 -10.29 -4.19
N THR A 147 -17.66 -11.16 -3.22
CA THR A 147 -17.26 -10.77 -1.86
C THR A 147 -15.76 -10.51 -1.75
N CYS A 148 -14.98 -10.92 -2.76
CA CYS A 148 -13.56 -10.61 -2.82
C CYS A 148 -13.38 -9.11 -3.06
N ARG A 149 -12.85 -8.42 -2.06
CA ARG A 149 -12.54 -6.98 -2.11
C ARG A 149 -11.10 -6.68 -2.52
N SER A 150 -10.33 -7.71 -2.89
CA SER A 150 -8.95 -7.53 -3.33
C SER A 150 -8.87 -6.57 -4.51
N TRP A 151 -8.13 -5.51 -4.29
CA TRP A 151 -7.90 -4.47 -5.26
C TRP A 151 -6.84 -4.94 -6.28
N ILE A 152 -7.09 -4.66 -7.55
CA ILE A 152 -6.08 -4.74 -8.61
C ILE A 152 -5.92 -3.32 -9.11
N PRO A 153 -4.68 -2.82 -9.28
CA PRO A 153 -4.47 -1.54 -9.93
C PRO A 153 -5.27 -1.47 -11.23
N PRO A 154 -6.00 -0.37 -11.48
CA PRO A 154 -6.70 -0.22 -12.73
C PRO A 154 -5.67 -0.42 -13.84
N GLY A 155 -5.96 -1.38 -14.72
CA GLY A 155 -5.06 -1.72 -15.81
C GLY A 155 -4.72 -0.49 -16.65
N PRO A 156 -3.70 -0.58 -17.51
CA PRO A 156 -3.31 0.53 -18.37
C PRO A 156 -4.47 1.00 -19.26
N SER A 157 -5.52 0.20 -19.46
CA SER A 157 -6.71 0.53 -20.23
C SER A 157 -7.32 1.89 -19.89
N LEU A 158 -7.47 2.26 -18.60
CA LEU A 158 -8.02 3.58 -18.23
C LEU A 158 -7.08 4.74 -18.60
N PHE A 159 -5.77 4.50 -18.50
CA PHE A 159 -4.73 5.45 -18.85
C PHE A 159 -4.48 5.55 -20.36
N LEU A 160 -4.97 4.58 -21.15
CA LEU A 160 -4.75 4.50 -22.60
C LEU A 160 -5.95 4.95 -23.43
N ILE A 161 -7.08 5.37 -22.82
CA ILE A 161 -8.27 5.82 -23.58
C ILE A 161 -7.96 7.06 -24.41
N CYS A 162 -7.56 8.14 -23.74
CA CYS A 162 -7.14 9.39 -24.36
C CYS A 162 -6.38 10.24 -23.35
N ARG A 163 -5.69 11.30 -23.83
CA ARG A 163 -4.89 12.19 -22.98
C ARG A 163 -5.69 12.84 -21.84
N VAL A 164 -6.91 13.30 -22.11
CA VAL A 164 -7.75 13.94 -21.09
C VAL A 164 -8.10 12.94 -19.97
N PHE A 165 -8.47 11.71 -20.34
CA PHE A 165 -8.75 10.65 -19.37
C PHE A 165 -7.51 10.23 -18.59
N TYR A 166 -6.35 10.16 -19.24
CA TYR A 166 -5.08 9.91 -18.59
C TYR A 166 -4.79 10.94 -17.50
N GLU A 167 -4.88 12.24 -17.82
CA GLU A 167 -4.62 13.33 -16.88
C GLU A 167 -5.64 13.35 -15.72
N ASP A 168 -6.93 13.13 -16.02
CA ASP A 168 -7.99 13.08 -15.01
C ASP A 168 -7.84 11.83 -14.10
N ALA A 169 -7.51 10.67 -14.66
CA ALA A 169 -7.26 9.44 -13.92
C ALA A 169 -6.03 9.56 -13.01
N GLN A 170 -4.94 10.14 -13.52
CA GLN A 170 -3.76 10.45 -12.72
C GLN A 170 -4.10 11.39 -11.56
N PHE A 171 -4.84 12.47 -11.83
CA PHE A 171 -5.25 13.40 -10.77
C PHE A 171 -5.98 12.66 -9.66
N ILE A 172 -6.99 11.83 -9.99
CA ILE A 172 -7.77 11.09 -8.99
C ILE A 172 -6.90 10.08 -8.24
N PHE A 173 -6.15 9.25 -8.97
CA PHE A 173 -5.32 8.21 -8.38
C PHE A 173 -4.30 8.80 -7.39
N PHE A 174 -3.60 9.87 -7.77
CA PHE A 174 -2.56 10.43 -6.90
C PHE A 174 -3.11 11.33 -5.78
N SER A 175 -4.24 12.02 -6.00
CA SER A 175 -4.78 12.94 -4.98
C SER A 175 -5.67 12.29 -3.95
N ARG A 176 -6.24 11.10 -4.24
CA ARG A 176 -7.20 10.41 -3.36
C ARG A 176 -6.66 9.18 -2.67
N ASN A 177 -5.47 8.72 -3.05
CA ASN A 177 -4.78 7.64 -2.35
C ASN A 177 -3.60 8.20 -1.54
N ARG A 178 -3.34 7.54 -0.42
CA ARG A 178 -2.12 7.62 0.38
C ARG A 178 -1.10 6.66 -0.18
N PHE A 179 0.06 7.19 -0.53
CA PHE A 179 1.16 6.41 -1.09
C PHE A 179 2.15 6.08 0.01
N ILE A 180 2.35 4.79 0.25
CA ILE A 180 3.18 4.27 1.32
C ILE A 180 4.40 3.62 0.67
N VAL A 181 5.59 4.10 1.01
CA VAL A 181 6.85 3.59 0.47
C VAL A 181 7.57 2.87 1.58
N LEU A 182 7.70 1.55 1.41
CA LEU A 182 8.39 0.70 2.35
C LEU A 182 9.84 0.47 1.91
N ASP A 183 10.76 0.77 2.81
CA ASP A 183 12.19 0.46 2.67
C ASP A 183 12.54 -0.93 3.23
N TYR A 184 11.61 -1.88 3.11
CA TYR A 184 11.85 -3.28 3.44
C TYR A 184 12.46 -4.00 2.25
N ASN A 185 13.66 -4.57 2.45
CA ASN A 185 14.23 -5.58 1.58
C ASN A 185 14.07 -6.93 2.31
N ASP A 186 13.87 -8.03 1.56
CA ASP A 186 13.64 -9.36 2.14
C ASP A 186 14.59 -9.66 3.30
N TYR A 187 14.02 -10.29 4.32
CA TYR A 187 14.51 -10.70 5.65
C TYR A 187 15.92 -11.27 5.77
N HIS A 188 16.71 -11.36 4.71
CA HIS A 188 18.01 -12.02 4.65
C HIS A 188 19.22 -11.18 5.05
N GLY A 189 19.05 -10.11 5.85
CA GLY A 189 20.09 -9.58 6.75
C GLY A 189 21.36 -8.98 6.15
N SER A 190 21.54 -9.05 4.84
CA SER A 190 22.71 -8.53 4.11
C SER A 190 22.35 -7.44 3.10
N GLY A 191 21.14 -6.88 3.21
CA GLY A 191 20.63 -5.88 2.28
C GLY A 191 21.39 -4.55 2.35
N PRO A 192 21.48 -3.82 1.22
CA PRO A 192 22.14 -2.52 1.15
C PRO A 192 21.49 -1.47 2.05
N VAL A 193 22.31 -0.48 2.41
CA VAL A 193 22.02 0.71 3.23
C VAL A 193 20.72 1.45 2.79
N PRO A 194 19.98 2.12 3.70
CA PRO A 194 18.58 2.55 3.51
C PRO A 194 18.29 3.41 2.26
N SER A 195 19.20 4.26 1.80
CA SER A 195 18.81 5.29 0.82
C SER A 195 18.37 4.79 -0.55
N SER A 196 18.68 3.54 -0.91
CA SER A 196 18.41 3.06 -2.27
C SER A 196 16.91 2.87 -2.57
N CYS A 197 16.05 2.65 -1.58
CA CYS A 197 14.62 2.39 -1.80
C CYS A 197 13.83 3.67 -2.10
N ALA A 198 13.98 4.71 -1.27
CA ALA A 198 13.27 5.97 -1.48
C ALA A 198 13.60 6.57 -2.85
N LYS A 199 14.87 6.50 -3.28
CA LYS A 199 15.27 6.89 -4.64
C LYS A 199 14.61 6.05 -5.72
N SER A 200 14.61 4.72 -5.56
CA SER A 200 14.08 3.81 -6.59
C SER A 200 12.59 4.05 -6.85
N TYR A 201 11.83 4.41 -5.81
CA TYR A 201 10.43 4.79 -5.95
C TYR A 201 10.25 6.22 -6.45
N LEU A 202 10.91 7.18 -5.80
CA LEU A 202 10.68 8.60 -6.05
C LEU A 202 11.23 9.01 -7.40
N ARG A 203 12.40 8.49 -7.80
CA ARG A 203 13.08 8.78 -9.07
C ARG A 203 13.03 7.57 -10.00
N PRO A 204 11.84 7.15 -10.48
CA PRO A 204 11.77 6.11 -11.49
C PRO A 204 12.44 6.63 -12.76
N HIS A 205 13.02 5.70 -13.53
CA HIS A 205 13.78 6.00 -14.73
C HIS A 205 12.97 6.71 -15.83
N SER A 206 11.64 6.78 -15.69
CA SER A 206 10.74 7.53 -16.56
C SER A 206 10.18 8.78 -15.86
N ALA A 207 10.52 9.95 -16.40
CA ALA A 207 10.25 11.29 -15.86
C ALA A 207 8.76 11.74 -15.86
N THR A 208 7.79 10.82 -15.76
CA THR A 208 6.36 11.11 -15.94
C THR A 208 5.48 10.74 -14.75
N PHE A 209 6.05 10.61 -13.55
CA PHE A 209 5.25 10.47 -12.34
C PHE A 209 4.63 11.82 -11.94
N PRO A 210 3.29 11.95 -11.87
CA PRO A 210 2.63 13.22 -11.62
C PRO A 210 2.57 13.51 -10.10
N LEU A 211 3.74 13.53 -9.44
CA LEU A 211 3.89 13.71 -7.99
C LEU A 211 3.23 15.00 -7.47
N ARG A 212 3.06 16.02 -8.31
CA ARG A 212 2.31 17.25 -8.02
C ARG A 212 0.87 17.01 -7.54
N HIS A 213 0.28 15.86 -7.86
CA HIS A 213 -1.07 15.49 -7.46
C HIS A 213 -1.11 14.71 -6.15
N VAL A 214 0.03 14.22 -5.65
CA VAL A 214 0.11 13.53 -4.35
C VAL A 214 -0.32 14.47 -3.24
N ARG A 215 -1.15 13.96 -2.33
CA ARG A 215 -1.66 14.67 -1.15
C ARG A 215 -1.27 13.99 0.16
N PHE A 216 -1.12 12.67 0.13
CA PHE A 216 -0.76 11.86 1.30
C PHE A 216 0.40 10.96 0.91
N PHE A 217 1.52 11.14 1.59
CA PHE A 217 2.74 10.37 1.32
C PHE A 217 3.33 9.89 2.64
N GLU A 218 3.70 8.62 2.68
CA GLU A 218 4.23 7.97 3.86
C GLU A 218 5.50 7.22 3.51
N LEU A 219 6.54 7.48 4.29
CA LEU A 219 7.84 6.84 4.18
C LEU A 219 8.01 5.96 5.41
N VAL A 220 8.12 4.65 5.21
CA VAL A 220 8.30 3.69 6.29
C VAL A 220 9.67 3.05 6.15
N PHE A 221 10.52 3.31 7.14
CA PHE A 221 11.84 2.71 7.24
C PHE A 221 11.77 1.49 8.14
N PRO A 222 12.51 0.41 7.82
CA PRO A 222 12.61 -0.71 8.71
C PRO A 222 13.43 -0.32 9.95
N PRO A 223 13.30 -1.08 11.03
CA PRO A 223 14.09 -0.90 12.23
C PRO A 223 15.55 -1.37 12.02
N TYR A 224 16.36 -0.55 11.35
CA TYR A 224 17.77 -0.88 11.16
C TYR A 224 18.50 -1.00 12.50
N ARG A 225 19.50 -1.89 12.54
CA ARG A 225 20.43 -1.98 13.65
C ARG A 225 21.22 -0.67 13.77
N PRO A 226 21.65 -0.27 14.99
CA PRO A 226 22.46 0.93 15.20
C PRO A 226 23.63 1.05 14.21
N SER A 227 24.37 -0.04 14.02
CA SER A 227 25.52 -0.12 13.12
C SER A 227 25.20 -0.10 11.62
N SER A 228 23.92 -0.23 11.24
CA SER A 228 23.48 -0.28 9.85
C SER A 228 22.96 1.07 9.35
N TRP A 229 22.76 2.04 10.25
CA TRP A 229 22.38 3.39 9.85
C TRP A 229 23.54 4.07 9.12
N PRO A 230 23.26 4.79 8.03
CA PRO A 230 24.29 5.48 7.30
C PRO A 230 24.83 6.67 8.11
N GLU A 231 26.17 6.80 8.11
CA GLU A 231 26.84 7.99 8.63
C GLU A 231 26.55 9.23 7.76
N PRO A 232 26.68 10.46 8.28
CA PRO A 232 26.34 11.68 7.53
C PRO A 232 27.06 11.82 6.18
N GLN A 233 28.30 11.34 6.08
CA GLN A 233 29.09 11.40 4.85
C GLN A 233 28.89 10.19 3.93
N HIS A 234 28.10 9.21 4.36
CA HIS A 234 27.84 8.01 3.58
C HIS A 234 27.09 8.38 2.29
N ALA A 235 27.44 7.75 1.17
CA ALA A 235 26.81 8.01 -0.13
C ALA A 235 25.28 7.89 -0.09
N ALA A 236 24.78 7.03 0.79
CA ALA A 236 23.36 6.86 1.04
C ALA A 236 22.69 8.14 1.59
N MET A 237 23.30 8.83 2.55
CA MET A 237 22.75 10.09 3.07
C MET A 237 22.77 11.19 2.02
N GLN A 238 23.83 11.27 1.21
CA GLN A 238 23.90 12.23 0.09
C GLN A 238 22.81 11.98 -0.95
N ASP A 239 22.56 10.70 -1.26
CA ASP A 239 21.52 10.28 -2.20
C ASP A 239 20.11 10.56 -1.64
N TRP A 240 19.91 10.40 -0.33
CA TRP A 240 18.68 10.76 0.36
C TRP A 240 18.43 12.27 0.29
N GLU A 241 19.43 13.10 0.60
CA GLU A 241 19.35 14.55 0.47
C GLU A 241 18.98 14.99 -0.94
N ALA A 242 19.70 14.47 -1.94
CA ALA A 242 19.41 14.77 -3.34
C ALA A 242 17.98 14.34 -3.70
N THR A 243 17.52 13.19 -3.20
CA THR A 243 16.16 12.68 -3.46
C THR A 243 15.11 13.61 -2.89
N ILE A 244 15.32 14.19 -1.71
CA ILE A 244 14.42 15.20 -1.15
C ILE A 244 14.44 16.51 -1.94
N ASP A 245 15.61 16.98 -2.38
CA ASP A 245 15.69 18.18 -3.23
C ASP A 245 14.96 17.99 -4.57
N TRP A 246 15.10 16.80 -5.16
CA TRP A 246 14.35 16.44 -6.36
C TRP A 246 12.85 16.35 -6.07
N LEU A 247 12.46 15.71 -4.96
CA LEU A 247 11.05 15.58 -4.58
C LEU A 247 10.41 16.95 -4.43
N ARG A 248 11.09 17.88 -3.74
CA ARG A 248 10.68 19.28 -3.54
C ARG A 248 10.25 19.94 -4.85
N SER A 249 11.01 19.76 -5.92
CA SER A 249 10.70 20.31 -7.26
C SER A 249 9.50 19.66 -7.97
N MET A 250 9.08 18.47 -7.54
CA MET A 250 8.08 17.65 -8.22
C MET A 250 6.71 17.67 -7.53
N ILE A 251 6.67 17.97 -6.23
CA ILE A 251 5.44 18.00 -5.41
C ILE A 251 4.94 19.44 -5.20
N LYS A 252 3.78 19.55 -4.56
CA LYS A 252 3.28 20.82 -4.00
C LYS A 252 3.31 20.72 -2.48
N PRO A 253 4.36 21.21 -1.79
CA PRO A 253 4.52 21.01 -0.35
C PRO A 253 3.32 21.49 0.48
N HIS A 254 2.76 22.67 0.15
CA HIS A 254 1.54 23.22 0.79
C HIS A 254 0.27 22.40 0.64
N ALA A 255 0.27 21.36 -0.21
CA ALA A 255 -0.85 20.43 -0.35
C ALA A 255 -0.49 19.01 0.09
N LEU A 256 0.73 18.78 0.60
CA LEU A 256 1.24 17.47 0.98
C LEU A 256 1.16 17.27 2.51
N MET A 257 0.52 16.18 2.90
CA MET A 257 0.67 15.55 4.21
C MET A 257 1.72 14.45 4.11
N LEU A 258 2.81 14.61 4.86
CA LEU A 258 3.94 13.68 4.88
C LEU A 258 4.00 12.93 6.20
N HIS A 259 4.06 11.61 6.14
CA HIS A 259 4.33 10.75 7.28
C HIS A 259 5.73 10.16 7.16
N PHE A 260 6.46 10.18 8.26
CA PHE A 260 7.72 9.49 8.41
C PHE A 260 7.59 8.48 9.54
N ALA A 261 7.71 7.20 9.22
CA ALA A 261 7.60 6.13 10.20
C ALA A 261 8.86 5.28 10.20
N VAL A 262 9.24 4.81 11.38
CA VAL A 262 10.16 3.69 11.54
C VAL A 262 9.36 2.56 12.16
N ALA A 263 9.24 1.45 11.45
CA ALA A 263 8.47 0.31 11.92
C ALA A 263 9.15 -0.39 13.11
N ASP A 264 8.37 -1.11 13.93
CA ASP A 264 8.92 -1.81 15.09
C ASP A 264 9.43 -3.22 14.73
N LEU A 265 10.40 -3.73 15.50
CA LEU A 265 10.97 -5.07 15.32
C LEU A 265 10.01 -6.18 15.76
N ASP A 266 9.15 -5.86 16.73
CA ASP A 266 8.24 -6.85 17.32
C ASP A 266 7.23 -7.39 16.29
N GLU A 267 6.95 -6.58 15.25
CA GLU A 267 6.00 -6.82 14.17
C GLU A 267 6.52 -7.72 13.03
N VAL A 268 7.85 -7.86 12.89
CA VAL A 268 8.43 -8.24 11.59
C VAL A 268 9.07 -9.64 11.59
N SER A 269 9.85 -10.06 12.59
CA SER A 269 10.30 -11.48 12.69
C SER A 269 11.05 -11.79 14.00
N PRO A 270 10.61 -12.79 14.80
CA PRO A 270 11.07 -12.98 16.18
C PRO A 270 12.56 -13.37 16.40
N ASP A 271 13.27 -13.93 15.42
CA ASP A 271 14.49 -14.69 15.77
C ASP A 271 15.84 -14.11 15.32
N GLN A 272 15.91 -13.32 14.23
CA GLN A 272 17.23 -12.92 13.68
C GLN A 272 17.60 -11.45 13.88
N TYR A 273 16.62 -10.56 14.10
CA TYR A 273 16.87 -9.13 14.31
C TYR A 273 16.85 -8.71 15.78
N TYR A 274 16.49 -9.64 16.66
CA TYR A 274 16.26 -9.43 18.09
C TYR A 274 17.54 -9.36 18.94
N ARG A 275 18.68 -8.98 18.36
CA ARG A 275 19.84 -8.68 19.20
C ARG A 275 19.52 -7.45 20.01
N PRO A 276 19.56 -7.55 21.34
CA PRO A 276 19.30 -6.41 22.18
C PRO A 276 20.27 -5.27 21.87
N VAL A 277 19.75 -4.06 21.89
CA VAL A 277 20.52 -2.85 21.61
C VAL A 277 21.16 -2.37 22.92
N SER A 278 22.43 -1.97 22.89
CA SER A 278 23.06 -1.32 24.05
C SER A 278 22.47 0.08 24.26
N ASN A 279 22.61 0.68 25.44
CA ASN A 279 22.17 2.07 25.67
C ASN A 279 22.82 3.06 24.68
N GLU A 280 24.08 2.82 24.29
CA GLU A 280 24.76 3.63 23.28
C GLU A 280 24.16 3.42 21.89
N GLY A 281 23.91 2.16 21.50
CA GLY A 281 23.23 1.86 20.23
C GLY A 281 21.81 2.46 20.16
N ALA A 282 21.12 2.59 21.30
CA ALA A 282 19.82 3.25 21.37
C ALA A 282 19.96 4.76 21.09
N ARG A 283 20.98 5.41 21.65
CA ARG A 283 21.30 6.82 21.35
C ARG A 283 21.69 7.02 19.88
N GLU A 284 22.54 6.15 19.35
CA GLU A 284 22.92 6.13 17.93
C GLU A 284 21.69 6.02 17.02
N THR A 285 20.72 5.17 17.38
CA THR A 285 19.46 5.01 16.63
C THR A 285 18.63 6.29 16.65
N VAL A 286 18.47 6.95 17.81
CA VAL A 286 17.79 8.26 17.87
C VAL A 286 18.51 9.31 17.02
N MET A 287 19.85 9.33 17.05
CA MET A 287 20.64 10.23 16.19
C MET A 287 20.41 9.92 14.70
N ALA A 288 20.32 8.66 14.33
CA ALA A 288 20.03 8.24 12.96
C ALA A 288 18.64 8.71 12.49
N TYR A 289 17.62 8.62 13.34
CA TYR A 289 16.30 9.20 13.03
C TYR A 289 16.41 10.69 12.70
N VAL A 290 17.12 11.46 13.54
CA VAL A 290 17.33 12.89 13.31
C VAL A 290 18.10 13.15 12.01
N ARG A 291 19.10 12.34 11.67
CA ARG A 291 19.85 12.46 10.40
C ARG A 291 18.92 12.26 9.19
N LEU A 292 18.00 11.30 9.23
CA LEU A 292 17.04 11.06 8.15
C LEU A 292 15.96 12.15 8.05
N LEU A 293 15.57 12.74 9.17
CA LEU A 293 14.56 13.80 9.20
C LEU A 293 15.10 15.14 8.69
N ARG A 294 16.39 15.43 8.93
CA ARG A 294 16.97 16.74 8.60
C ARG A 294 16.72 17.17 7.15
N PRO A 295 16.92 16.35 6.11
CA PRO A 295 16.65 16.76 4.74
C PRO A 295 15.19 17.13 4.48
N LEU A 296 14.23 16.53 5.21
CA LEU A 296 12.80 16.81 5.06
C LEU A 296 12.42 18.23 5.48
N SER A 297 13.20 18.88 6.34
CA SER A 297 12.98 20.30 6.70
C SER A 297 12.98 21.23 5.48
N ARG A 298 13.71 20.86 4.41
CA ARG A 298 13.73 21.61 3.15
C ARG A 298 12.37 21.64 2.44
N LEU A 299 11.46 20.72 2.77
CA LEU A 299 10.08 20.75 2.25
C LEU A 299 9.21 21.77 3.00
N ASP A 300 9.54 22.06 4.25
CA ASP A 300 8.83 23.06 5.07
C ASP A 300 9.15 24.49 4.63
N ASP A 301 10.35 24.74 4.08
CA ASP A 301 10.72 26.01 3.44
C ASP A 301 9.69 26.47 2.40
N ASP A 302 9.03 25.52 1.73
CA ASP A 302 7.99 25.75 0.71
C ASP A 302 6.55 25.62 1.27
N GLY A 303 6.43 25.57 2.60
CA GLY A 303 5.17 25.55 3.32
C GLY A 303 4.51 24.18 3.37
N LEU A 304 5.24 23.10 3.70
CA LEU A 304 4.68 21.75 3.87
C LEU A 304 3.36 21.78 4.68
N ALA A 305 2.30 21.15 4.17
CA ALA A 305 0.97 21.28 4.78
C ALA A 305 0.95 20.65 6.17
N TRP A 306 1.38 19.40 6.27
CA TRP A 306 1.44 18.63 7.51
C TRP A 306 2.60 17.65 7.49
N PHE A 307 3.21 17.44 8.66
CA PHE A 307 4.22 16.41 8.88
C PHE A 307 3.92 15.65 10.17
N TYR A 308 3.99 14.32 10.09
CA TYR A 308 3.80 13.42 11.23
C TYR A 308 4.98 12.46 11.32
N ALA A 309 5.45 12.20 12.54
CA ALA A 309 6.52 11.25 12.80
C ALA A 309 6.05 10.12 13.73
N TYR A 310 6.34 8.87 13.33
CA TYR A 310 6.17 7.69 14.18
C TYR A 310 7.53 7.04 14.40
N LEU A 311 8.06 7.15 15.61
CA LEU A 311 9.42 6.74 15.94
C LEU A 311 9.40 5.93 17.26
N PRO A 312 9.42 4.58 17.20
CA PRO A 312 9.49 3.77 18.41
C PRO A 312 10.78 4.07 19.16
N HIS A 313 10.70 4.16 20.50
CA HIS A 313 11.87 4.55 21.28
C HIS A 313 12.80 3.34 21.42
N PRO A 314 14.06 3.39 20.95
CA PRO A 314 14.92 2.21 20.81
C PRO A 314 15.30 1.54 22.14
N VAL A 315 15.00 2.16 23.27
CA VAL A 315 15.18 1.56 24.60
C VAL A 315 14.32 0.31 24.83
N CYS A 316 13.15 0.20 24.18
CA CYS A 316 12.31 -0.99 24.24
C CYS A 316 13.05 -2.23 23.72
N ARG A 317 14.11 -2.02 22.93
CA ARG A 317 14.96 -3.06 22.34
C ARG A 317 16.18 -3.40 23.20
N THR A 318 16.37 -2.78 24.36
CA THR A 318 17.54 -3.03 25.22
C THR A 318 17.38 -4.32 26.04
N GLU A 319 18.51 -4.95 26.42
CA GLU A 319 18.51 -6.17 27.26
C GLU A 319 17.79 -5.94 28.58
N HIS A 320 18.07 -4.80 29.19
CA HIS A 320 17.52 -4.43 30.48
C HIS A 320 15.99 -4.33 30.43
N PHE A 321 15.45 -3.67 29.40
CA PHE A 321 14.01 -3.54 29.23
C PHE A 321 13.34 -4.90 29.03
N LYS A 322 13.89 -5.75 28.15
CA LYS A 322 13.36 -7.11 27.91
C LYS A 322 13.43 -8.01 29.16
N ALA A 323 14.55 -7.99 29.87
CA ALA A 323 14.76 -8.79 31.07
C ALA A 323 13.79 -8.40 32.21
N SER A 324 13.41 -7.12 32.26
CA SER A 324 12.54 -6.61 33.33
C SER A 324 11.10 -7.14 33.26
N LYS A 325 10.66 -7.72 32.13
CA LYS A 325 9.25 -8.06 31.83
C LYS A 325 8.26 -6.92 32.15
N ILE A 326 8.76 -5.69 32.26
CA ILE A 326 7.93 -4.52 32.52
C ILE A 326 7.06 -4.37 31.28
N ARG A 327 5.74 -4.52 31.46
CA ARG A 327 4.78 -4.15 30.42
C ARG A 327 5.10 -2.73 29.98
N TYR A 328 5.02 -2.49 28.68
CA TYR A 328 5.16 -1.17 28.06
C TYR A 328 4.68 -0.07 29.01
N CYS A 329 5.63 0.64 29.61
CA CYS A 329 5.39 1.46 30.79
C CYS A 329 5.35 2.93 30.40
N ASP A 330 4.65 3.72 31.20
CA ASP A 330 4.32 5.13 30.91
C ASP A 330 5.54 5.95 30.47
N TRP A 331 6.72 5.70 31.04
CA TRP A 331 7.93 6.44 30.65
C TRP A 331 8.41 6.16 29.21
N VAL A 332 8.21 4.96 28.66
CA VAL A 332 8.55 4.67 27.26
C VAL A 332 7.61 5.43 26.34
N LEU A 333 6.31 5.41 26.66
CA LEU A 333 5.31 6.18 25.93
C LEU A 333 5.63 7.68 25.98
N ASP A 334 5.97 8.22 27.15
CA ASP A 334 6.40 9.61 27.30
C ASP A 334 7.66 9.91 26.47
N ALA A 335 8.61 8.99 26.43
CA ALA A 335 9.83 9.12 25.63
C ALA A 335 9.53 9.09 24.12
N GLU A 336 8.59 8.28 23.66
CA GLU A 336 8.12 8.24 22.26
C GLU A 336 7.37 9.51 21.89
N ILE A 337 6.48 10.01 22.75
CA ILE A 337 5.78 11.28 22.57
C ILE A 337 6.80 12.43 22.47
N ALA A 338 7.80 12.44 23.35
CA ALA A 338 8.88 13.44 23.31
C ALA A 338 9.73 13.33 22.03
N LEU A 339 10.06 12.11 21.61
CA LEU A 339 10.82 11.85 20.39
C LEU A 339 10.05 12.28 19.14
N LYS A 340 8.76 11.94 19.05
CA LYS A 340 7.85 12.41 18.00
C LYS A 340 7.78 13.92 17.96
N LYS A 341 7.51 14.60 19.08
CA LYS A 341 7.48 16.06 19.15
C LYS A 341 8.79 16.66 18.63
N ARG A 342 9.93 16.14 19.09
CA ARG A 342 11.25 16.60 18.64
C ARG A 342 11.45 16.39 17.14
N ALA A 343 11.03 15.26 16.59
CA ALA A 343 11.11 14.95 15.17
C ALA A 343 10.25 15.89 14.32
N GLU A 344 9.01 16.14 14.75
CA GLU A 344 8.10 17.05 14.04
C GLU A 344 8.57 18.51 14.12
N CYS A 345 9.07 18.97 15.27
CA CYS A 345 9.74 20.28 15.40
C CYS A 345 10.98 20.39 14.49
N CYS A 346 11.74 19.30 14.30
CA CYS A 346 12.92 19.29 13.46
C CYS A 346 12.59 19.54 11.98
N VAL A 347 11.40 19.13 11.53
CA VAL A 347 10.97 19.30 10.13
C VAL A 347 10.15 20.58 9.95
N LEU A 348 9.20 20.86 10.84
CA LEU A 348 8.26 21.99 10.72
C LEU A 348 8.78 23.29 11.36
N GLY A 349 9.92 23.25 12.05
CA GLY A 349 10.49 24.40 12.75
C GLY A 349 9.49 25.07 13.69
N SER A 350 9.37 26.39 13.58
CA SER A 350 8.45 27.20 14.41
C SER A 350 6.98 27.04 14.03
N ARG A 351 6.65 26.41 12.89
CA ARG A 351 5.25 26.18 12.50
C ARG A 351 4.59 25.06 13.29
N TYR A 352 5.37 24.19 13.93
CA TYR A 352 4.88 23.07 14.72
C TYR A 352 3.84 23.51 15.75
N ASP A 353 4.18 24.48 16.61
CA ASP A 353 3.31 24.93 17.70
C ASP A 353 2.02 25.58 17.18
N ASN A 354 2.12 26.32 16.07
CA ASN A 354 0.96 26.93 15.41
C ASN A 354 -0.01 25.87 14.87
N LEU A 355 0.52 24.81 14.25
CA LEU A 355 -0.28 23.70 13.73
C LEU A 355 -0.95 22.92 14.86
N CYS A 356 -0.22 22.60 15.92
CA CYS A 356 -0.77 21.92 17.10
C CYS A 356 -1.88 22.75 17.78
N SER A 357 -1.71 24.07 17.88
CA SER A 357 -2.71 24.97 18.46
C SER A 357 -4.00 25.04 17.64
N ASN A 358 -3.92 24.78 16.33
CA ASN A 358 -5.07 24.78 15.42
C ASN A 358 -5.82 23.44 15.35
N GLY A 359 -5.61 22.55 16.34
CA GLY A 359 -6.32 21.26 16.39
C GLY A 359 -5.80 20.27 15.35
N LYS A 360 -4.47 20.17 15.22
CA LYS A 360 -3.82 19.11 14.43
C LYS A 360 -4.34 17.74 14.87
N GLU A 361 -5.26 17.16 14.09
CA GLU A 361 -5.73 15.79 14.29
C GLU A 361 -4.68 14.82 13.77
N GLU A 362 -4.37 13.80 14.57
CA GLU A 362 -3.43 12.77 14.16
C GLU A 362 -4.13 11.79 13.21
N PRO A 363 -3.68 11.71 11.95
CA PRO A 363 -4.21 10.73 11.00
C PRO A 363 -3.82 9.31 11.41
N ASP A 364 -4.70 8.35 11.14
CA ASP A 364 -4.41 6.92 11.32
C ASP A 364 -3.09 6.54 10.61
N LEU A 365 -2.34 5.59 11.16
CA LEU A 365 -1.21 5.01 10.45
C LEU A 365 -1.67 4.17 9.27
N GLY A 366 -0.76 3.94 8.32
CA GLY A 366 -1.04 3.06 7.20
C GLY A 366 -1.33 1.63 7.67
N ASP A 367 -1.94 0.85 6.79
CA ASP A 367 -2.33 -0.54 7.01
C ASP A 367 -1.13 -1.43 7.38
N TRP A 368 0.09 -1.01 7.05
CA TRP A 368 1.31 -1.68 7.47
C TRP A 368 1.46 -1.77 8.99
N TYR A 369 0.87 -0.85 9.76
CA TYR A 369 0.94 -0.85 11.22
C TYR A 369 -0.02 -1.86 11.87
N ASN A 370 -1.19 -2.10 11.25
CA ASN A 370 -2.23 -2.96 11.83
C ASN A 370 -2.13 -4.44 11.42
N ASN A 371 -1.30 -4.76 10.43
CA ASN A 371 -1.19 -6.12 9.85
C ASN A 371 -0.06 -6.96 10.50
N HIS A 372 0.47 -6.51 11.63
CA HIS A 372 1.53 -7.16 12.39
C HIS A 372 1.14 -7.22 13.87
#